data_AF-A0AA48L5W8-F1
#
_entry.id   AF-A0AA48L5W8-F1
#
_cell.length_a   1.000
_cell.length_b   1.000
_cell.length_c   1.000
_cell.angle_alpha   90.00
_cell.angle_beta   90.00
_cell.angle_gamma   90.00
#
_symmetry.space_group_name_H-M   'P 1'
#
loop_
_entity.id
_entity.type
_entity.pdbx_description
1 polymer ?
#
loop_
_entity_poly.entity_id
_entity_poly.type
_entity_poly.pdbx_seq_one_letter_code
_entity_poly.pdbx_strand_id
1 'polypeptide(L)'
;MSLLGLRLRASLRPLGARAISTPPQRPANPLASVAGDLMPSSLREPADPDAWWRGNDLSQHHGKPGNQYTGRSMPVRNFIAQFRMLQGSLKRSGITNEFRRVEYYEKPSAERVRLASERNRRRFQENIRRRVQQVQALRSRK
;
A
#
# COMPACT_ATOMS: atom_id res chain seq x y z
N MET A 1 -10.96 -29.73 -65.17
CA MET A 1 -10.28 -30.54 -64.15
C MET A 1 -9.05 -29.79 -63.68
N SER A 2 -8.87 -29.69 -62.35
CA SER A 2 -7.72 -29.17 -61.60
C SER A 2 -7.68 -27.66 -61.25
N LEU A 3 -8.00 -27.40 -59.99
CA LEU A 3 -8.00 -26.13 -59.26
C LEU A 3 -6.62 -25.82 -58.66
N LEU A 4 -6.30 -24.52 -58.56
CA LEU A 4 -5.13 -23.94 -57.90
C LEU A 4 -4.88 -24.52 -56.49
N GLY A 5 -3.64 -24.95 -56.24
CA GLY A 5 -3.16 -25.34 -54.91
C GLY A 5 -2.07 -24.39 -54.39
N LEU A 6 -2.46 -23.23 -53.86
CA LEU A 6 -1.56 -22.36 -53.07
C LEU A 6 -1.49 -22.90 -51.64
N ARG A 7 -0.37 -23.53 -51.26
CA ARG A 7 -0.13 -23.94 -49.86
C ARG A 7 0.31 -22.72 -49.04
N LEU A 8 -0.62 -22.11 -48.30
CA LEU A 8 -0.27 -21.20 -47.21
C LEU A 8 0.37 -21.99 -46.07
N ARG A 9 1.63 -21.69 -45.76
CA ARG A 9 2.25 -22.07 -44.47
C ARG A 9 1.63 -21.19 -43.37
N ALA A 10 0.71 -21.75 -42.60
CA ALA A 10 0.22 -21.12 -41.38
C ALA A 10 1.34 -21.15 -40.31
N SER A 11 1.91 -19.99 -39.99
CA SER A 11 2.75 -19.83 -38.81
C SER A 11 1.86 -19.86 -37.56
N LEU A 12 1.91 -20.95 -36.80
CA LEU A 12 1.32 -21.04 -35.47
C LEU A 12 1.99 -20.00 -34.56
N ARG A 13 1.26 -18.91 -34.22
CA ARG A 13 1.66 -17.98 -33.17
C ARG A 13 1.38 -18.61 -31.80
N PRO A 14 2.31 -18.55 -30.83
CA PRO A 14 2.05 -19.03 -29.49
C PRO A 14 0.98 -18.17 -28.79
N LEU A 15 -0.11 -18.80 -28.37
CA LEU A 15 -1.12 -18.25 -27.46
C LEU A 15 -0.49 -18.09 -26.08
N GLY A 16 -0.11 -16.88 -25.68
CA GLY A 16 0.43 -16.68 -24.33
C GLY A 16 0.95 -15.30 -23.95
N ALA A 17 1.07 -14.33 -24.86
CA ALA A 17 1.40 -12.96 -24.49
C ALA A 17 0.11 -12.13 -24.42
N ARG A 18 -0.44 -11.93 -23.23
CA ARG A 18 -1.40 -10.85 -22.99
C ARG A 18 -0.68 -9.53 -23.29
N ALA A 19 -0.98 -8.93 -24.43
CA ALA A 19 -0.58 -7.56 -24.71
C ALA A 19 -1.12 -6.70 -23.56
N ILE A 20 -0.22 -6.11 -22.78
CA ILE A 20 -0.56 -4.99 -21.91
C ILE A 20 -1.12 -3.95 -22.87
N SER A 21 -2.40 -3.63 -22.73
CA SER A 21 -3.07 -2.63 -23.56
C SER A 21 -2.29 -1.33 -23.41
N THR A 22 -1.52 -0.96 -24.44
CA THR A 22 -0.96 0.39 -24.53
C THR A 22 -2.14 1.35 -24.46
N PRO A 23 -2.20 2.29 -23.51
CA PRO A 23 -3.27 3.28 -23.48
C PRO A 23 -3.25 4.05 -24.81
N PRO A 24 -4.42 4.40 -25.37
CA PRO A 24 -4.48 5.15 -26.63
C PRO A 24 -3.66 6.42 -26.47
N GLN A 25 -2.61 6.59 -27.30
CA GLN A 25 -1.85 7.83 -27.33
C GLN A 25 -2.79 8.94 -27.77
N ARG A 26 -3.08 9.85 -26.84
CA ARG A 26 -3.80 11.09 -27.11
C ARG A 26 -3.01 11.85 -28.19
N PRO A 27 -3.65 12.32 -29.28
CA PRO A 27 -2.93 13.09 -30.29
C PRO A 27 -2.28 14.31 -29.63
N ALA A 28 -1.00 14.52 -29.91
CA ALA A 28 -0.22 15.61 -29.33
C ALA A 28 -0.86 16.94 -29.74
N ASN A 29 -1.51 17.60 -28.80
CA ASN A 29 -2.17 18.88 -29.04
C ASN A 29 -1.10 19.99 -28.89
N PRO A 30 -0.69 20.68 -29.97
CA PRO A 30 0.44 21.61 -29.92
C PRO A 30 0.16 22.85 -29.05
N LEU A 31 -1.11 23.12 -28.73
CA LEU A 31 -1.52 24.18 -27.80
C LEU A 31 -1.37 23.78 -26.32
N ALA A 32 -1.28 22.48 -26.01
CA ALA A 32 -1.15 22.00 -24.63
C ALA A 32 0.26 22.18 -24.07
N SER A 33 1.30 22.17 -24.92
CA SER A 33 2.68 22.41 -24.49
C SER A 33 2.89 23.86 -24.04
N VAL A 34 2.35 24.83 -24.79
CA VAL A 34 2.45 26.26 -24.47
C VAL A 34 1.69 26.61 -23.18
N ALA A 35 0.54 25.95 -22.94
CA ALA A 35 -0.20 26.14 -21.70
C ALA A 35 0.53 25.58 -20.46
N GLY A 36 1.34 24.52 -20.63
CA GLY A 36 2.12 23.92 -19.54
C GLY A 36 3.25 24.82 -19.03
N ASP A 37 3.83 25.65 -19.90
CA ASP A 37 4.93 26.56 -19.54
C ASP A 37 4.48 27.84 -18.81
N LEU A 38 3.19 28.16 -18.89
CA LEU A 38 2.59 29.33 -18.22
C LEU A 38 1.94 28.98 -16.86
N MET A 39 1.88 27.70 -16.49
CA MET A 39 1.30 27.26 -15.23
C MET A 39 2.34 27.30 -14.10
N PRO A 40 1.97 27.74 -12.88
CA PRO A 40 2.85 27.64 -11.73
C PRO A 40 3.23 26.17 -11.50
N SER A 41 4.48 25.92 -11.11
CA SER A 41 5.04 24.57 -10.93
C SER A 41 4.23 23.66 -10.00
N SER A 42 3.34 24.22 -9.17
CA SER A 42 2.41 23.50 -8.30
C SER A 42 1.20 22.88 -9.01
N LEU A 43 0.87 23.33 -10.23
CA LEU A 43 -0.25 22.82 -11.05
C LEU A 43 0.23 22.01 -12.26
N ARG A 44 1.55 21.87 -12.45
CA ARG A 44 2.13 21.04 -13.50
C ARG A 44 2.03 19.57 -13.09
N GLU A 45 1.27 18.79 -13.85
CA GLU A 45 1.31 17.32 -13.72
C GLU A 45 2.77 16.87 -13.92
N PRO A 46 3.34 16.07 -12.99
CA PRO A 46 4.71 15.63 -13.14
C PRO A 46 4.87 14.89 -14.47
N ALA A 47 5.92 15.22 -15.22
CA ALA A 47 6.21 14.66 -16.55
C ALA A 47 6.27 13.12 -16.55
N ASP A 48 6.49 12.55 -15.37
CA ASP A 48 6.47 11.14 -15.09
C ASP A 48 5.49 10.88 -13.93
N PRO A 49 4.29 10.32 -14.20
CA PRO A 49 3.27 10.06 -13.19
C PRO A 49 3.74 9.09 -12.10
N ASP A 50 4.77 8.29 -12.40
CA ASP A 50 5.37 7.33 -11.46
C ASP A 50 6.52 7.91 -10.63
N ALA A 51 6.94 9.16 -10.88
CA ALA A 51 8.07 9.78 -10.18
C ALA A 51 7.86 9.79 -8.66
N TRP A 52 6.63 10.05 -8.24
CA TRP A 52 6.25 10.04 -6.84
C TRP A 52 6.37 8.65 -6.21
N TRP A 53 5.96 7.60 -6.94
CA TRP A 53 6.09 6.21 -6.48
C TRP A 53 7.54 5.76 -6.40
N ARG A 54 8.40 6.21 -7.33
CA ARG A 54 9.84 5.92 -7.32
C ARG A 54 10.59 6.65 -6.22
N GLY A 55 10.23 7.91 -5.94
CA GLY A 55 10.84 8.73 -4.91
C GLY A 55 10.45 8.32 -3.49
N ASN A 56 9.25 7.74 -3.32
CA ASN A 56 8.75 7.27 -2.04
C ASN A 56 8.94 5.76 -1.83
N ASP A 57 9.77 5.12 -2.64
CA ASP A 57 10.07 3.70 -2.48
C ASP A 57 10.87 3.48 -1.18
N LEU A 58 10.14 3.08 -0.14
CA LEU A 58 10.68 2.67 1.17
C LEU A 58 11.79 1.62 1.06
N SER A 59 11.87 0.89 -0.06
CA SER A 59 12.95 -0.07 -0.32
C SER A 59 14.32 0.60 -0.44
N GLN A 60 14.39 1.88 -0.81
CA GLN A 60 15.65 2.64 -0.83
C GLN A 60 16.22 2.86 0.56
N HIS A 61 15.37 3.04 1.58
CA HIS A 61 15.78 3.31 2.96
C HIS A 61 15.83 2.06 3.84
N HIS A 62 14.96 1.09 3.59
CA HIS A 62 14.76 -0.08 4.46
C HIS A 62 15.15 -1.42 3.81
N GLY A 63 15.65 -1.40 2.57
CA GLY A 63 15.92 -2.59 1.79
C GLY A 63 14.65 -3.27 1.28
N LYS A 64 14.79 -4.10 0.24
CA LYS A 64 13.67 -4.91 -0.26
C LYS A 64 13.34 -6.01 0.75
N PRO A 65 12.06 -6.31 1.02
CA PRO A 65 11.70 -7.44 1.87
C PRO A 65 12.21 -8.73 1.22
N GLY A 66 13.06 -9.47 1.93
CA GLY A 66 13.75 -10.63 1.36
C GLY A 66 12.82 -11.82 1.13
N ASN A 67 11.90 -12.08 2.06
CA ASN A 67 10.92 -13.18 1.96
C ASN A 67 9.55 -12.80 2.54
N GLN A 68 8.55 -13.68 2.37
CA GLN A 68 7.19 -13.54 2.91
C GLN A 68 7.16 -13.43 4.45
N TYR A 69 8.24 -13.86 5.11
CA TYR A 69 8.38 -13.86 6.57
C TYR A 69 9.13 -12.63 7.12
N THR A 70 9.62 -11.72 6.28
CA THR A 70 10.51 -10.62 6.69
C THR A 70 9.92 -9.76 7.82
N GLY A 71 8.60 -9.55 7.81
CA GLY A 71 7.90 -8.80 8.87
C GLY A 71 7.58 -9.59 10.14
N ARG A 72 7.88 -10.89 10.17
CA ARG A 72 7.53 -11.85 11.24
C ARG A 72 8.72 -12.71 11.69
N SER A 73 9.91 -12.47 11.16
CA SER A 73 11.15 -13.14 11.52
C SER A 73 12.08 -12.18 12.24
N MET A 74 12.88 -12.70 13.18
CA MET A 74 13.96 -11.95 13.82
C MET A 74 15.19 -12.84 13.96
N PRO A 75 16.39 -12.36 13.62
CA PRO A 75 17.62 -13.12 13.80
C PRO A 75 17.88 -13.32 15.29
N VAL A 76 18.10 -14.56 15.72
CA VAL A 76 18.26 -14.91 17.14
C VAL A 76 19.71 -14.79 17.56
N ARG A 77 19.98 -13.99 18.60
CA ARG A 77 21.27 -13.91 19.31
C ARG A 77 21.12 -14.30 20.79
N ASN A 78 20.06 -13.80 21.41
CA ASN A 78 19.54 -14.15 22.74
C ASN A 78 18.04 -14.47 22.62
N PHE A 79 17.71 -15.76 22.65
CA PHE A 79 16.36 -16.25 22.40
C PHE A 79 15.27 -15.49 23.16
N ILE A 80 15.42 -15.30 24.47
CA ILE A 80 14.39 -14.66 25.31
C ILE A 80 14.16 -13.20 24.90
N ALA A 81 15.24 -12.46 24.64
CA ALA A 81 15.14 -11.06 24.23
C ALA A 81 14.45 -10.93 22.86
N GLN A 82 14.89 -11.69 21.85
CA GLN A 82 14.29 -11.61 20.53
C GLN A 82 12.87 -12.17 20.48
N PHE A 83 12.54 -13.17 21.29
CA PHE A 83 11.17 -13.65 21.40
C PHE A 83 10.23 -12.56 21.94
N ARG A 84 10.64 -11.83 22.99
CA ARG A 84 9.86 -10.67 23.50
C ARG A 84 9.73 -9.56 22.45
N MET A 85 10.80 -9.26 21.72
CA MET A 85 10.78 -8.28 20.63
C MET A 85 9.83 -8.69 19.51
N LEU A 86 9.88 -9.97 19.09
CA LEU A 86 9.00 -10.55 18.09
C LEU A 86 7.53 -10.47 18.53
N GLN A 87 7.23 -10.87 19.77
CA GLN A 87 5.89 -10.74 20.35
C GLN A 87 5.38 -9.29 20.34
N GLY A 88 6.24 -8.33 20.70
CA GLY A 88 5.91 -6.91 20.63
C GLY A 88 5.63 -6.45 19.20
N SER A 89 6.42 -6.93 18.23
CA SER A 89 6.22 -6.65 16.81
C SER A 89 4.88 -7.17 16.29
N LEU A 90 4.54 -8.43 16.61
CA LEU A 90 3.27 -9.06 16.21
C LEU A 90 2.05 -8.37 16.83
N LYS A 91 2.18 -7.83 18.05
CA LYS A 91 1.12 -7.04 18.69
C LYS A 91 0.94 -5.68 18.01
N ARG A 92 2.03 -5.00 17.65
CA ARG A 92 1.98 -3.70 16.96
C ARG A 92 1.38 -3.79 15.57
N SER A 93 1.70 -4.86 14.82
CA SER A 93 1.09 -5.11 13.51
C SER A 93 -0.38 -5.53 13.60
N GLY A 94 -0.88 -5.91 14.78
CA GLY A 94 -2.27 -6.31 15.00
C GLY A 94 -2.61 -7.70 14.47
N ILE A 95 -1.64 -8.45 13.92
CA ILE A 95 -1.83 -9.78 13.32
C ILE A 95 -2.46 -10.76 14.32
N THR A 96 -2.09 -10.68 15.60
CA THR A 96 -2.66 -11.54 16.64
C THR A 96 -4.16 -11.32 16.82
N ASN A 97 -4.62 -10.08 16.66
CA ASN A 97 -6.04 -9.74 16.79
C ASN A 97 -6.80 -10.11 15.52
N GLU A 98 -6.18 -9.94 14.36
CA GLU A 98 -6.72 -10.37 13.08
C GLU A 98 -6.94 -11.88 13.04
N PHE A 99 -5.95 -12.66 13.47
CA PHE A 99 -6.05 -14.12 13.52
C PHE A 99 -7.27 -14.59 14.35
N ARG A 100 -7.50 -13.98 15.52
CA ARG A 100 -8.68 -14.26 16.35
C ARG A 100 -10.00 -13.82 15.71
N ARG A 101 -9.99 -12.76 14.89
CA ARG A 101 -11.19 -12.27 14.20
C ARG A 101 -11.55 -13.15 13.00
N VAL A 102 -10.55 -13.70 12.33
CA VAL A 102 -10.72 -14.56 11.15
C VAL A 102 -11.17 -15.98 11.54
N GLU A 103 -11.00 -16.39 12.80
CA GLU A 103 -11.42 -17.70 13.30
C GLU A 103 -12.89 -18.00 13.04
N TYR A 104 -13.76 -16.98 13.07
CA TYR A 104 -15.18 -17.10 12.78
C TYR A 104 -15.66 -16.02 11.82
N TYR A 105 -16.64 -16.34 10.98
CA TYR A 105 -17.24 -15.39 10.07
C TYR A 105 -18.02 -14.30 10.83
N GLU A 106 -17.61 -13.04 10.66
CA GLU A 106 -18.34 -11.85 11.10
C GLU A 106 -19.18 -11.31 9.94
N LYS A 107 -20.48 -11.06 10.16
CA LYS A 107 -21.34 -10.42 9.14
C LYS A 107 -20.82 -9.00 8.84
N PRO A 108 -20.85 -8.52 7.57
CA PRO A 108 -20.34 -7.19 7.22
C PRO A 108 -21.02 -6.03 7.98
N SER A 109 -22.29 -6.17 8.37
CA SER A 109 -22.99 -5.18 9.19
C SER A 109 -22.43 -5.11 10.62
N ALA A 110 -22.17 -6.27 11.23
CA ALA A 110 -21.56 -6.36 12.56
C ALA A 110 -20.14 -5.79 12.56
N GLU A 111 -19.36 -6.09 11.52
CA GLU A 111 -18.00 -5.56 11.35
C GLU A 111 -17.98 -4.02 11.32
N ARG A 112 -18.89 -3.40 10.57
CA ARG A 112 -19.00 -1.92 10.50
C ARG A 112 -19.30 -1.32 11.88
N VAL A 113 -20.24 -1.90 12.63
CA VAL A 113 -20.60 -1.45 13.99
C VAL A 113 -19.41 -1.62 14.93
N ARG A 114 -18.73 -2.76 14.87
CA ARG A 114 -17.52 -3.03 15.65
C ARG A 114 -16.45 -1.99 15.37
N LEU A 115 -16.09 -1.77 14.11
CA LEU A 115 -15.07 -0.79 13.70
C LEU A 115 -15.44 0.64 14.12
N ALA A 116 -16.71 1.03 13.98
CA ALA A 116 -17.19 2.34 14.43
C ALA A 116 -17.02 2.51 15.96
N SER A 117 -17.42 1.49 16.74
CA SER A 117 -17.28 1.51 18.20
C SER A 117 -15.81 1.51 18.64
N GLU A 118 -14.95 0.74 17.99
CA GLU A 118 -13.51 0.70 18.24
C GLU A 118 -12.85 2.05 17.96
N ARG A 119 -13.17 2.67 16.81
CA ARG A 119 -12.69 4.00 16.45
C ARG A 119 -13.15 5.05 17.46
N ASN A 120 -14.41 4.99 17.91
CA ASN A 120 -14.94 5.90 18.91
C ASN A 120 -14.19 5.76 20.24
N ARG A 121 -14.03 4.53 20.75
CA ARG A 121 -13.26 4.26 21.99
C ARG A 121 -11.83 4.79 21.89
N ARG A 122 -11.15 4.57 20.76
CA ARG A 122 -9.78 5.06 20.52
C ARG A 122 -9.71 6.59 20.55
N ARG A 123 -10.63 7.28 19.86
CA ARG A 123 -10.71 8.75 19.86
C ARG A 123 -10.98 9.30 21.25
N PHE A 124 -11.91 8.68 21.97
CA PHE A 124 -12.25 9.06 23.34
C PHE A 124 -11.06 8.92 24.29
N GLN A 125 -10.37 7.78 24.25
CA GLN A 125 -9.18 7.53 25.06
C GLN A 125 -8.07 8.56 24.78
N GLU A 126 -7.82 8.86 23.50
CA GLU A 126 -6.82 9.84 23.09
C GLU A 126 -7.17 11.25 23.59
N ASN A 127 -8.44 11.66 23.48
CA ASN A 127 -8.91 12.93 24.00
C ASN A 127 -8.75 13.03 25.53
N ILE A 128 -9.09 11.97 26.27
CA ILE A 128 -8.86 11.92 27.72
C ILE A 128 -7.37 12.04 28.03
N ARG A 129 -6.52 11.26 27.34
CA ARG A 129 -5.07 11.29 27.55
C ARG A 129 -4.50 12.69 27.39
N ARG A 130 -4.88 13.40 26.32
CA ARG A 130 -4.46 14.78 26.06
C ARG A 130 -4.91 15.74 27.17
N ARG A 131 -6.17 15.65 27.60
CA ARG A 131 -6.70 16.50 28.68
C ARG A 131 -5.98 16.26 30.00
N VAL A 132 -5.72 14.99 30.36
CA VAL A 132 -4.97 14.65 31.58
C VAL A 132 -3.54 15.19 31.52
N GLN A 133 -2.87 15.04 30.38
CA GLN A 133 -1.52 15.60 30.17
C GLN A 133 -1.50 17.12 30.34
N GLN A 134 -2.51 17.83 29.83
CA GLN A 134 -2.65 19.28 30.01
C GLN A 134 -2.80 19.66 31.49
N VAL A 135 -3.65 18.95 32.23
CA VAL A 135 -3.84 19.19 33.68
C VAL A 135 -2.54 18.93 34.45
N GLN A 136 -1.82 17.84 34.12
CA GLN A 136 -0.52 17.54 34.74
C GLN A 136 0.55 18.61 34.43
N ALA A 137 0.59 19.12 33.20
CA ALA A 137 1.49 20.20 32.81
C ALA A 137 1.18 21.51 33.57
N LEU A 138 -0.10 21.85 33.73
CA LEU A 138 -0.50 23.03 34.52
C LEU A 138 -0.20 22.85 36.01
N ARG A 139 -0.34 21.63 36.54
CA ARG A 139 -0.06 21.31 37.94
C ARG A 139 1.45 21.37 38.25
N SER A 140 2.29 20.85 37.36
CA SER A 140 3.76 20.83 37.54
C SER A 140 4.43 22.18 37.34
N ARG A 141 3.71 23.16 36.77
CA ARG A 141 4.19 24.54 36.59
C ARG A 141 4.02 25.41 37.84
N LYS A 142 3.12 25.03 38.76
CA LYS A 142 2.96 25.68 40.06
C LYS A 142 3.97 25.11 41.05
#